data_AF-A0A182M7G1-F1
#
_entry.id   AF-A0A182M7G1-F1
#
_cell.length_a   1.000
_cell.length_b   1.000
_cell.length_c   1.000
_cell.angle_alpha   90.00
_cell.angle_beta   90.00
_cell.angle_gamma   90.00
#
_symmetry.space_group_name_H-M   'P 1'
#
loop_
_entity.id
_entity.type
_entity.pdbx_description
1 polymer ?
#
loop_
_entity_poly.entity_id
_entity_poly.type
_entity_poly.pdbx_seq_one_letter_code
_entity_poly.pdbx_strand_id
1 'polypeptide(L)'
;MTFEDFCGGPFWDDEFVWDIDNPNLTFCFQRVILQWVPCVFLFVFSIYDILKITESRYRDIPWNWYNLSKMLVIFLLMCMSWIDLGMVVSYQDEQGLYDVQILTAVFNALAYVSET
;
A
#
# COMPACT_ATOMS: atom_id res chain seq x y z
N MET A 1 19.29 -12.14 4.61
CA MET A 1 18.60 -11.36 3.57
C MET A 1 18.73 -9.91 3.95
N THR A 2 19.44 -9.15 3.13
CA THR A 2 19.46 -7.69 3.25
C THR A 2 18.15 -7.13 2.70
N PHE A 3 17.82 -5.88 3.04
CA PHE A 3 16.63 -5.22 2.52
C PHE A 3 16.69 -5.04 0.99
N GLU A 4 17.90 -4.93 0.44
CA GLU A 4 18.13 -4.84 -1.01
C GLU A 4 17.91 -6.19 -1.71
N ASP A 5 18.29 -7.31 -1.09
CA ASP A 5 17.95 -8.66 -1.59
C ASP A 5 16.44 -8.89 -1.62
N PHE A 6 15.72 -8.31 -0.67
CA PHE A 6 14.26 -8.39 -0.59
C PHE A 6 13.58 -7.55 -1.68
N CYS A 7 14.16 -6.41 -2.04
CA CYS A 7 13.61 -5.50 -3.04
C CYS A 7 14.07 -5.80 -4.48
N GLY A 8 15.11 -6.61 -4.64
CA GLY A 8 15.72 -6.92 -5.92
C GLY A 8 16.55 -5.82 -6.54
N GLY A 9 17.01 -4.87 -5.73
CA GLY A 9 17.81 -3.75 -6.18
C GLY A 9 18.18 -2.80 -5.05
N PRO A 10 19.06 -1.83 -5.33
CA PRO A 10 19.47 -0.86 -4.33
C PRO A 10 18.28 -0.02 -3.86
N PHE A 11 18.23 0.24 -2.56
CA PHE A 11 17.17 1.09 -2.01
C PHE A 11 17.29 2.52 -2.50
N TRP A 12 18.50 3.06 -2.58
CA TRP A 12 18.80 4.42 -3.00
C TRP A 12 20.07 4.43 -3.83
N ASP A 13 20.02 5.06 -5.00
CA ASP A 13 21.16 5.22 -5.89
C ASP A 13 21.28 6.71 -6.23
N ASP A 14 22.31 7.37 -5.69
CA ASP A 14 22.50 8.81 -5.85
C ASP A 14 22.78 9.20 -7.30
N GLU A 15 23.43 8.34 -8.08
CA GLU A 15 23.78 8.61 -9.47
C GLU A 15 22.53 8.53 -10.35
N PHE A 16 21.64 7.59 -10.04
CA PHE A 16 20.36 7.42 -10.75
C PHE A 16 19.28 8.44 -10.33
N VAL A 17 19.21 8.78 -9.04
CA VAL A 17 18.20 9.71 -8.50
C VAL A 17 18.52 11.16 -8.88
N TRP A 18 19.80 11.54 -8.88
CA TRP A 18 20.24 12.90 -9.16
C TRP A 18 20.77 13.09 -10.57
N ASP A 19 20.39 12.21 -11.50
CA ASP A 19 20.75 12.35 -12.91
C ASP A 19 20.23 13.68 -13.50
N ILE A 20 21.09 14.37 -14.23
CA ILE A 20 20.82 15.73 -14.76
C ILE A 20 19.84 15.66 -15.94
N ASP A 21 19.86 14.57 -16.70
CA ASP A 21 19.07 14.43 -17.92
C ASP A 21 17.72 13.75 -17.64
N ASN A 22 17.66 12.79 -16.72
CA ASN A 22 16.44 12.07 -16.39
C ASN A 22 16.41 11.50 -14.94
N PRO A 23 16.14 12.34 -13.93
CA PRO A 23 16.11 11.90 -12.53
C PRO A 23 14.94 10.95 -12.29
N ASN A 24 15.23 9.72 -11.83
CA ASN A 24 14.22 8.72 -11.50
C ASN A 24 14.48 8.10 -10.13
N LEU A 25 13.42 7.84 -9.38
CA LEU A 25 13.55 7.12 -8.12
C LEU A 25 13.79 5.63 -8.37
N THR A 26 14.58 5.01 -7.49
CA THR A 26 14.80 3.56 -7.47
C THR A 26 13.47 2.83 -7.27
N PHE A 27 13.35 1.69 -7.95
CA PHE A 27 12.15 0.85 -7.89
C PHE A 27 11.74 0.49 -6.45
N CYS A 28 12.73 0.15 -5.62
CA CYS A 28 12.51 -0.19 -4.22
C CYS A 28 11.96 0.99 -3.40
N PHE A 29 12.47 2.20 -3.61
CA PHE A 29 11.96 3.39 -2.93
C PHE A 29 10.50 3.66 -3.33
N GLN A 30 10.20 3.54 -4.62
CA GLN A 30 8.85 3.80 -5.13
C GLN A 30 7.83 2.78 -4.61
N ARG A 31 8.19 1.50 -4.56
CA ARG A 31 7.31 0.43 -4.10
C ARG A 31 7.20 0.33 -2.59
N VAL A 32 8.27 0.60 -1.84
CA VAL A 32 8.23 0.49 -0.38
C VAL A 32 7.80 1.80 0.26
N ILE A 33 8.51 2.91 0.01
CA ILE A 33 8.24 4.17 0.71
C ILE A 33 6.92 4.78 0.22
N LEU A 34 6.77 5.00 -1.09
CA LEU A 34 5.59 5.73 -1.60
C LEU A 34 4.28 4.95 -1.44
N GLN A 35 4.31 3.61 -1.51
CA GLN A 35 3.12 2.79 -1.27
C GLN A 35 2.83 2.62 0.22
N TRP A 36 3.84 2.34 1.07
CA TRP A 36 3.57 2.01 2.47
C TRP A 36 3.32 3.23 3.34
N VAL A 37 3.93 4.38 3.06
CA VAL A 37 3.71 5.61 3.84
C VAL A 37 2.22 5.98 3.94
N PRO A 38 1.42 6.08 2.85
CA PRO A 38 0.00 6.37 2.95
C PRO A 38 -0.76 5.23 3.67
N CYS A 39 -0.39 3.96 3.47
CA CYS A 39 -1.03 2.84 4.16
C CYS A 39 -0.81 2.87 5.67
N VAL A 40 0.42 3.11 6.13
CA VAL A 40 0.78 3.20 7.55
C VAL A 40 0.11 4.42 8.19
N PHE A 41 0.09 5.55 7.50
CA PHE A 41 -0.62 6.74 7.98
C PHE A 41 -2.09 6.45 8.23
N LEU A 42 -2.78 5.85 7.26
CA LEU A 42 -4.19 5.48 7.39
C LEU A 42 -4.42 4.46 8.52
N PHE A 43 -3.53 3.47 8.65
CA PHE A 43 -3.61 2.47 9.72
C PHE A 43 -3.50 3.11 11.10
N VAL A 44 -2.53 3.98 11.33
CA VAL A 44 -2.33 4.66 12.62
C VAL A 44 -3.53 5.56 12.97
N PHE A 45 -4.01 6.38 12.03
CA PHE A 45 -5.17 7.23 12.25
C PHE A 45 -6.44 6.42 12.52
N SER A 46 -6.60 5.27 11.85
CA SER A 46 -7.74 4.38 12.08
C SER A 46 -7.73 3.78 13.49
N ILE A 47 -6.57 3.36 13.99
CA ILE A 47 -6.43 2.85 15.37
C ILE A 47 -6.71 3.96 16.37
N TYR A 48 -6.18 5.16 16.13
CA TYR A 48 -6.41 6.31 16.99
C TYR A 48 -7.90 6.63 17.14
N ASP A 49 -8.64 6.62 16.02
CA ASP A 49 -10.09 6.82 16.03
C ASP A 49 -10.80 5.71 16.82
N ILE A 50 -10.42 4.44 16.66
CA ILE A 50 -10.99 3.31 17.43
C ILE A 50 -10.74 3.48 18.93
N LEU A 51 -9.51 3.84 19.33
CA LEU A 51 -9.15 4.02 20.73
C LEU A 51 -9.96 5.16 21.35
N LYS A 52 -10.09 6.29 20.65
CA LYS A 52 -10.89 7.44 21.08
C LYS A 52 -12.38 7.08 21.21
N ILE A 53 -12.92 6.27 20.29
CA ILE A 53 -14.29 5.75 20.37
C ILE A 53 -14.45 4.84 21.58
N THR A 54 -13.45 4.01 21.89
CA THR A 54 -13.49 3.05 23.00
C THR A 54 -13.41 3.73 24.36
N GLU A 55 -12.72 4.86 24.47
CA GLU A 55 -12.57 5.62 25.73
C GLU A 55 -13.81 6.47 26.09
N SER A 56 -14.63 6.87 25.11
CA SER A 56 -15.79 7.72 25.36
C SER A 56 -16.93 6.99 26.06
N ARG A 57 -17.34 7.47 27.24
CA ARG A 57 -18.50 6.97 28.01
C ARG A 57 -19.87 7.23 27.38
N TYR A 58 -19.98 8.22 26.50
CA TYR A 58 -21.18 8.50 25.71
C TYR A 58 -20.90 8.06 24.27
N ARG A 59 -21.45 6.90 23.91
CA ARG A 59 -21.18 6.22 22.64
C ARG A 59 -22.20 6.65 21.58
N ASP A 60 -22.20 7.92 21.23
CA ASP A 60 -23.06 8.48 20.18
C ASP A 60 -22.36 8.59 18.82
N ILE A 61 -21.37 7.73 18.56
CA ILE A 61 -20.92 7.48 17.19
C ILE A 61 -21.68 6.22 16.74
N PRO A 62 -22.80 6.37 16.01
CA PRO A 62 -23.45 5.21 15.44
C PRO A 62 -22.40 4.47 14.61
N TRP A 63 -22.34 3.14 14.73
CA TRP A 63 -21.64 2.29 13.78
C TRP A 63 -22.31 2.48 12.42
N ASN A 64 -21.96 3.58 11.78
CA ASN A 64 -22.50 3.99 10.51
C ASN A 64 -21.82 3.12 9.47
N TRP A 65 -22.60 2.61 8.52
CA TRP A 65 -22.10 1.80 7.41
C TRP A 65 -20.90 2.46 6.72
N TYR A 66 -20.86 3.80 6.71
CA TYR A 66 -19.77 4.60 6.18
C TYR A 66 -18.43 4.45 6.93
N ASN A 67 -18.43 4.28 8.25
CA ASN A 67 -17.19 4.08 9.02
C ASN A 67 -16.69 2.64 8.89
N LEU A 68 -17.62 1.68 8.83
CA LEU A 68 -17.29 0.27 8.62
C LEU A 68 -16.73 0.01 7.22
N SER A 69 -17.33 0.62 6.19
CA SER A 69 -16.81 0.52 4.81
C SER A 69 -15.41 1.10 4.70
N LYS A 70 -15.16 2.24 5.35
CA LYS A 70 -13.84 2.88 5.36
C LYS A 70 -12.76 1.98 5.98
N MET A 71 -13.06 1.32 7.10
CA MET A 71 -12.13 0.36 7.70
C MET A 71 -11.89 -0.86 6.80
N LEU A 72 -12.94 -1.38 6.15
CA LEU A 72 -12.85 -2.52 5.25
C LEU A 72 -12.01 -2.19 4.01
N VAL A 73 -12.18 -1.00 3.42
CA VAL A 73 -11.40 -0.53 2.28
C VAL A 73 -9.93 -0.38 2.64
N ILE A 74 -9.61 0.21 3.80
CA ILE A 74 -8.22 0.33 4.27
C ILE A 74 -7.59 -1.06 4.47
N PHE A 75 -8.33 -2.00 5.07
CA PHE A 75 -7.87 -3.37 5.25
C PHE A 75 -7.60 -4.08 3.91
N LEU A 76 -8.51 -3.94 2.94
CA LEU A 76 -8.31 -4.49 1.59
C LEU A 76 -7.09 -3.88 0.89
N LEU A 77 -6.93 -2.56 0.92
CA LEU A 77 -5.76 -1.86 0.35
C LEU A 77 -4.44 -2.34 0.98
N MET A 78 -4.45 -2.61 2.29
CA MET A 78 -3.29 -3.13 3.00
C MET A 78 -2.95 -4.55 2.56
N CYS A 79 -3.93 -5.45 2.49
CA CYS A 79 -3.76 -6.80 1.96
C CYS A 79 -3.24 -6.78 0.52
N MET A 80 -3.71 -5.86 -0.31
CA MET A 80 -3.24 -5.74 -1.70
C MET A 80 -1.83 -5.23 -1.83
N SER A 81 -1.45 -4.28 -0.99
CA SER A 81 -0.06 -3.82 -0.94
C SER A 81 0.89 -4.95 -0.54
N TRP A 82 0.45 -5.85 0.34
CA TRP A 82 1.23 -7.03 0.73
C TRP A 82 1.29 -8.09 -0.38
N ILE A 83 0.20 -8.29 -1.13
CA ILE A 83 0.16 -9.19 -2.28
C ILE A 83 1.08 -8.66 -3.38
N ASP A 84 1.01 -7.37 -3.75
CA ASP A 84 1.88 -6.76 -4.76
C ASP A 84 3.36 -6.93 -4.39
N LEU A 85 3.70 -6.68 -3.13
CA LEU A 85 5.05 -6.86 -2.61
C LEU A 85 5.50 -8.33 -2.64
N GLY A 86 4.66 -9.26 -2.17
CA GLY A 86 4.96 -10.69 -2.20
C GLY A 86 5.10 -11.24 -3.62
N MET A 87 4.28 -10.74 -4.55
CA MET A 87 4.37 -11.07 -5.97
C MET A 87 5.66 -10.53 -6.57
N VAL A 88 6.03 -9.27 -6.33
CA VAL A 88 7.31 -8.69 -6.80
C VAL A 88 8.51 -9.51 -6.30
N VAL A 89 8.51 -9.89 -5.02
CA VAL A 89 9.55 -10.74 -4.43
C VAL A 89 9.62 -12.10 -5.11
N SER A 90 8.47 -12.74 -5.38
CA SER A 90 8.43 -14.01 -6.12
C SER A 90 8.82 -13.88 -7.60
N TYR A 91 8.52 -12.74 -8.23
CA TYR A 91 8.79 -12.46 -9.63
C TYR A 91 10.28 -12.27 -9.93
N GLN A 92 11.05 -11.87 -8.93
CA GLN A 92 12.49 -11.70 -9.07
C GLN A 92 13.22 -13.00 -9.40
N ASP A 93 12.60 -14.15 -9.10
CA ASP A 93 13.17 -15.48 -9.29
C ASP A 93 12.84 -16.09 -10.67
N GLU A 94 11.75 -15.67 -11.33
CA GLU A 94 11.24 -16.32 -12.55
C GLU A 94 10.85 -15.33 -13.67
N GLN A 95 11.68 -15.21 -14.71
CA GLN A 95 11.31 -14.49 -15.93
C GLN A 95 10.19 -15.23 -16.67
N GLY A 96 8.96 -14.74 -16.55
CA GLY A 96 7.82 -15.20 -17.34
C GLY A 96 6.63 -14.26 -17.20
N LEU A 97 6.31 -13.52 -18.26
CA LEU A 97 5.14 -12.64 -18.37
C LEU A 97 3.85 -13.27 -17.80
N TYR A 98 3.10 -12.54 -16.94
CA TYR A 98 1.69 -12.09 -17.09
C TYR A 98 0.92 -11.88 -15.74
N ASP A 99 -0.20 -11.12 -15.83
CA ASP A 99 -1.35 -10.97 -14.90
C ASP A 99 -1.40 -9.78 -13.89
N VAL A 100 -0.35 -8.96 -13.78
CA VAL A 100 -0.36 -7.79 -12.87
C VAL A 100 -1.36 -6.71 -13.31
N GLN A 101 -1.60 -6.56 -14.62
CA GLN A 101 -2.56 -5.58 -15.16
C GLN A 101 -4.02 -5.95 -14.90
N ILE A 102 -4.37 -7.24 -14.92
CA ILE A 102 -5.74 -7.70 -14.61
C ILE A 102 -6.03 -7.49 -13.13
N LEU A 103 -5.07 -7.83 -12.27
CA LEU A 103 -5.21 -7.64 -10.83
C LEU A 103 -5.36 -6.16 -10.48
N THR A 104 -4.52 -5.29 -11.06
CA THR A 104 -4.60 -3.83 -10.90
C THR A 104 -5.92 -3.27 -11.42
N ALA A 105 -6.43 -3.78 -12.55
CA ALA A 105 -7.72 -3.37 -13.10
C ALA A 105 -8.91 -3.79 -12.22
N VAL A 106 -8.87 -4.98 -11.64
CA VAL A 106 -9.89 -5.45 -10.67
C VAL A 106 -9.87 -4.57 -9.42
N PHE A 107 -8.69 -4.18 -8.92
CA PHE A 107 -8.61 -3.29 -7.76
C PHE A 107 -9.14 -1.90 -8.02
N ASN A 108 -8.76 -1.30 -9.16
CA ASN A 108 -9.29 0.00 -9.52
C ASN A 108 -10.81 -0.04 -9.67
N ALA A 109 -11.38 -1.11 -10.23
CA ALA A 109 -12.83 -1.28 -10.33
C ALA A 109 -13.51 -1.41 -8.96
N LEU A 110 -12.95 -2.19 -8.04
CA LEU A 110 -13.48 -2.34 -6.68
C LEU A 110 -13.38 -1.06 -5.85
N ALA A 111 -12.27 -0.32 -6.00
CA ALA A 111 -12.09 0.98 -5.38
C ALA A 111 -13.15 1.98 -5.87
N TYR A 112 -13.38 2.03 -7.19
CA TYR A 112 -14.40 2.89 -7.79
C TYR A 112 -15.83 2.57 -7.29
N VAL A 113 -16.15 1.28 -7.12
CA VAL A 113 -17.43 0.83 -6.55
C VAL A 113 -17.55 1.20 -5.08
N SER A 114 -16.46 1.22 -4.32
CA SER A 114 -16.48 1.62 -2.92
C SER A 114 -16.69 3.11 -2.68
N GLU A 115 -16.47 3.94 -3.71
CA GLU A 115 -16.73 5.38 -3.71
C GLU A 115 -18.13 5.77 -4.23
N THR A 116 -18.94 4.81 -4.70
CA THR A 116 -20.33 5.05 -5.14
C THR A 116 -21.35 4.66 -4.07
#